data_AF-A0A847Z678-F1
#
_entry.id   AF-A0A847Z678-F1
#
_cell.length_a   1.000
_cell.length_b   1.000
_cell.length_c   1.000
_cell.angle_alpha   90.00
_cell.angle_beta   90.00
_cell.angle_gamma   90.00
#
_symmetry.space_group_name_H-M   'P 1'
#
loop_
_entity.id
_entity.type
_entity.pdbx_description
1 polymer ?
#
loop_
_entity_poly.entity_id
_entity_poly.type
_entity_poly.pdbx_seq_one_letter_code
_entity_poly.pdbx_strand_id
1 'polypeptide(L)'
;MDFKFHTILISQCGNEHLIDCYKLLENKFITLQRRNLKLLLRENITPKISSISTQHNAIVNSIYLNMPELAEKEMQNHVNSGLVHALLFANR
;
A
#
# COMPACT_ATOMS: atom_id res chain seq x y z
N MET A 1 -0.73 5.75 -7.21
CA MET A 1 0.46 6.26 -6.51
C MET A 1 1.02 5.16 -5.63
N ASP A 2 0.19 4.64 -4.72
CA ASP A 2 0.51 3.51 -3.83
C ASP A 2 1.05 2.25 -4.54
N PHE A 3 0.37 1.78 -5.59
CA PHE A 3 0.84 0.62 -6.34
C PHE A 3 2.27 0.77 -6.91
N LYS A 4 2.60 1.95 -7.46
CA LYS A 4 3.93 2.24 -8.00
C LYS A 4 5.00 2.26 -6.91
N PHE A 5 4.65 2.78 -5.73
CA PHE A 5 5.54 2.79 -4.56
C PHE A 5 5.95 1.36 -4.16
N HIS A 6 4.97 0.47 -3.97
CA HIS A 6 5.22 -0.93 -3.63
C HIS A 6 6.02 -1.67 -4.70
N THR A 7 5.75 -1.40 -5.99
CA THR A 7 6.50 -1.98 -7.12
C THR A 7 7.97 -1.62 -7.06
N ILE A 8 8.29 -0.36 -6.77
CA ILE A 8 9.68 0.10 -6.67
C ILE A 8 10.38 -0.64 -5.53
N LEU A 9 9.78 -0.67 -4.32
CA LEU A 9 10.37 -1.35 -3.17
C LEU A 9 10.68 -2.83 -3.46
N ILE A 10 9.71 -3.55 -4.04
CA ILE A 10 9.90 -4.97 -4.35
C ILE A 10 10.95 -5.16 -5.45
N SER A 11 10.95 -4.33 -6.49
CA SER A 11 11.94 -4.44 -7.58
C SER A 11 13.40 -4.25 -7.11
N GLN A 12 13.60 -3.55 -5.99
CA GLN A 12 14.91 -3.25 -5.42
C GLN A 12 15.31 -4.22 -4.29
N CYS A 13 14.47 -5.19 -3.89
CA CYS A 13 14.76 -6.04 -2.73
C CYS A 13 15.81 -7.14 -2.99
N GLY A 14 16.25 -7.31 -4.24
CA GLY A 14 17.27 -8.29 -4.63
C GLY A 14 16.81 -9.76 -4.60
N ASN A 15 15.53 -10.03 -4.30
CA ASN A 15 14.97 -11.37 -4.24
C ASN A 15 14.04 -11.64 -5.43
N GLU A 16 14.54 -12.40 -6.41
CA GLU A 16 13.82 -12.72 -7.65
C GLU A 16 12.47 -13.41 -7.40
N HIS A 17 12.40 -14.31 -6.42
CA HIS A 17 11.15 -14.99 -6.07
C HIS A 17 10.08 -14.03 -5.55
N LEU A 18 10.47 -13.05 -4.71
CA LEU A 18 9.53 -12.03 -4.21
C LEU A 18 9.06 -11.10 -5.34
N ILE A 19 9.97 -10.75 -6.26
CA ILE A 19 9.64 -9.93 -7.43
C ILE A 19 8.59 -10.65 -8.30
N ASP A 20 8.80 -11.92 -8.60
CA ASP A 20 7.87 -12.67 -9.45
C ASP A 20 6.54 -12.95 -8.76
N CYS A 21 6.54 -13.26 -7.47
CA CYS A 21 5.33 -13.33 -6.66
C CYS A 21 4.53 -12.03 -6.72
N TYR A 22 5.21 -10.87 -6.62
CA TYR A 22 4.54 -9.58 -6.67
C TYR A 22 3.93 -9.29 -8.05
N LYS A 23 4.64 -9.58 -9.15
CA LYS A 23 4.12 -9.44 -10.53
C LYS A 23 2.84 -10.25 -10.74
N LEU A 24 2.77 -11.47 -10.19
CA LEU A 24 1.57 -12.33 -10.29
C LEU A 24 0.36 -11.73 -9.55
N LEU A 25 0.60 -10.98 -8.48
CA LEU A 25 -0.44 -10.37 -7.65
C LEU A 25 -0.79 -8.94 -8.08
N GLU A 26 0.11 -8.29 -8.82
CA GLU A 26 0.06 -6.90 -9.26
C GLU A 26 -1.30 -6.48 -9.83
N ASN A 27 -1.76 -7.22 -10.84
CA ASN A 27 -3.01 -6.96 -11.53
C ASN A 27 -4.23 -7.10 -10.61
N LYS A 28 -4.18 -8.02 -9.65
CA LYS A 28 -5.25 -8.19 -8.64
C LYS A 28 -5.28 -6.98 -7.70
N PHE A 29 -4.13 -6.50 -7.25
CA PHE A 29 -4.04 -5.31 -6.39
C PHE A 29 -4.53 -4.04 -7.08
N ILE A 30 -4.15 -3.81 -8.33
CA ILE A 30 -4.63 -2.66 -9.12
C ILE A 30 -6.16 -2.72 -9.27
N THR A 31 -6.70 -3.90 -9.54
CA THR A 31 -8.15 -4.10 -9.68
C THR A 31 -8.88 -3.82 -8.38
N LEU A 32 -8.39 -4.35 -7.25
CA LEU A 32 -8.94 -4.10 -5.92
C LEU A 32 -8.90 -2.61 -5.55
N GLN A 33 -7.77 -1.95 -5.77
CA GLN A 33 -7.63 -0.52 -5.51
C GLN A 33 -8.63 0.31 -6.33
N ARG A 34 -8.80 0.01 -7.62
CA ARG A 34 -9.79 0.68 -8.48
C ARG A 34 -11.22 0.44 -8.01
N ARG A 35 -11.54 -0.78 -7.58
CA ARG A 35 -12.86 -1.13 -7.04
C ARG A 35 -13.16 -0.32 -5.77
N ASN A 36 -12.20 -0.29 -4.83
CA ASN A 36 -12.35 0.42 -3.57
C ASN A 36 -12.49 1.93 -3.80
N LEU A 37 -11.70 2.53 -4.70
CA LEU A 37 -11.84 3.94 -5.04
C LEU A 37 -13.23 4.26 -5.61
N LYS A 38 -13.78 3.41 -6.49
CA LYS A 38 -15.13 3.59 -7.01
C LYS A 38 -16.20 3.54 -5.91
N LEU A 39 -16.05 2.66 -4.92
CA LEU A 39 -16.97 2.60 -3.77
C LEU A 39 -16.89 3.88 -2.93
N LEU A 40 -15.69 4.35 -2.61
CA LEU A 40 -15.50 5.59 -1.85
C LEU A 40 -16.12 6.80 -2.54
N LEU A 41 -15.94 6.92 -3.86
CA LEU A 41 -16.53 7.99 -4.66
C LEU A 41 -18.06 7.90 -4.69
N ARG A 42 -18.64 6.70 -4.74
CA ARG A 42 -20.10 6.50 -4.66
C ARG A 42 -20.66 6.97 -3.31
N GLU A 43 -19.94 6.70 -2.23
CA GLU A 43 -20.33 7.09 -0.87
C GLU A 43 -19.98 8.57 -0.53
N ASN A 44 -19.50 9.36 -1.49
CA ASN A 44 -18.99 10.73 -1.28
C ASN A 44 -17.90 10.83 -0.21
N ILE A 45 -17.09 9.78 -0.05
CA ILE A 45 -16.00 9.74 0.92
C ILE A 45 -14.72 10.15 0.23
N THR A 46 -14.17 11.29 0.66
CA THR A 46 -12.88 11.76 0.18
C THR A 46 -11.77 10.82 0.69
N PRO A 47 -11.03 10.13 -0.21
CA PRO A 47 -9.90 9.32 0.21
C PRO A 47 -8.84 10.19 0.89
N LYS A 48 -8.33 9.75 2.04
CA LYS A 48 -7.28 10.46 2.79
C LYS A 48 -5.91 10.32 2.11
N ILE A 49 -5.76 10.92 0.92
CA ILE A 49 -4.55 10.84 0.08
C ILE A 49 -3.31 11.41 0.81
N SER A 50 -3.48 12.44 1.64
CA SER A 50 -2.40 13.01 2.45
C SER A 50 -1.83 12.02 3.47
N SER A 51 -2.68 11.18 4.07
CA SER A 51 -2.26 10.14 5.01
C SER A 51 -1.33 9.11 4.37
N ILE A 52 -1.63 8.72 3.13
CA ILE A 52 -0.86 7.71 2.40
C ILE A 52 0.56 8.21 2.10
N SER A 53 0.69 9.48 1.69
CA SER A 53 2.00 10.07 1.39
C SER A 53 2.88 10.17 2.63
N THR A 54 2.31 10.55 3.78
CA THR A 54 3.04 10.58 5.05
C THR A 54 3.52 9.19 5.48
N GLN A 55 2.68 8.16 5.29
CA GLN A 55 3.05 6.77 5.57
C GLN A 55 4.19 6.28 4.67
N HIS A 56 4.14 6.57 3.37
CA HIS A 56 5.24 6.21 2.45
C HIS A 56 6.55 6.88 2.84
N ASN A 57 6.52 8.16 3.22
CA ASN A 57 7.70 8.86 3.70
C ASN A 57 8.26 8.23 4.99
N ALA A 58 7.40 7.84 5.93
CA ALA A 58 7.84 7.16 7.16
C ALA A 58 8.57 5.86 6.82
N ILE A 59 8.00 5.02 5.95
CA ILE A 59 8.62 3.77 5.49
C ILE A 59 10.00 4.03 4.85
N VAL A 60 10.07 4.95 3.88
CA VAL A 60 11.32 5.25 3.17
C VAL A 60 12.38 5.80 4.11
N ASN A 61 12.00 6.68 5.03
CA ASN A 61 12.93 7.23 6.03
C ASN A 61 13.47 6.12 6.94
N SER A 62 12.64 5.17 7.37
CA SER A 62 13.10 4.03 8.17
C SER A 62 14.07 3.14 7.40
N ILE A 63 13.83 2.90 6.11
CA ILE A 63 14.76 2.18 5.23
C ILE A 63 16.09 2.95 5.11
N TYR A 64 16.02 4.25 4.82
CA TYR A 64 17.20 5.11 4.65
C TYR A 64 18.06 5.19 5.91
N LEU A 65 17.44 5.18 7.08
CA LEU A 65 18.11 5.18 8.39
C LEU A 65 18.62 3.78 8.81
N ASN A 66 18.49 2.76 7.96
CA ASN A 66 18.85 1.37 8.24
C ASN A 66 18.16 0.81 9.50
N MET A 67 16.87 1.12 9.68
CA MET A 67 16.04 0.63 10.79
C MET A 67 14.98 -0.36 10.27
N PRO A 68 15.35 -1.63 10.01
CA PRO A 68 14.47 -2.59 9.33
C PRO A 68 13.21 -2.91 10.12
N GLU A 69 13.28 -3.02 11.46
CA GLU A 69 12.12 -3.31 12.30
C GLU A 69 11.11 -2.16 12.28
N LEU A 70 11.63 -0.92 12.20
CA LEU A 70 10.78 0.26 12.08
C LEU A 70 10.14 0.34 10.68
N ALA A 71 10.91 0.06 9.63
CA ALA A 71 10.38 0.02 8.27
C ALA A 71 9.28 -1.04 8.12
N GLU A 72 9.46 -2.22 8.72
CA GLU A 72 8.44 -3.27 8.76
C GLU A 72 7.19 -2.78 9.50
N LYS A 73 7.35 -2.21 10.70
CA LYS A 73 6.24 -1.69 11.50
C LYS A 73 5.44 -0.61 10.75
N GLU A 74 6.12 0.34 10.11
CA GLU A 74 5.46 1.40 9.35
C GLU A 74 4.73 0.84 8.11
N MET A 75 5.30 -0.17 7.44
CA MET A 75 4.63 -0.88 6.36
C MET A 75 3.37 -1.63 6.83
N GLN A 76 3.46 -2.33 7.97
CA GLN A 76 2.31 -3.01 8.57
C GLN A 76 1.20 -2.01 8.92
N ASN A 77 1.55 -0.87 9.52
CA ASN A 77 0.59 0.20 9.84
C ASN A 77 -0.09 0.74 8.57
N HIS A 78 0.69 0.98 7.52
CA HIS A 78 0.18 1.43 6.23
C HIS A 78 -0.84 0.43 5.64
N VAL A 79 -0.49 -0.86 5.55
CA VAL A 79 -1.37 -1.92 5.02
C VAL A 79 -2.63 -2.07 5.87
N ASN A 80 -2.50 -2.10 7.20
CA ASN A 80 -3.64 -2.24 8.11
C ASN A 80 -4.61 -1.06 7.97
N SER A 81 -4.09 0.17 7.85
CA SER A 81 -4.93 1.35 7.64
C SER A 81 -5.72 1.29 6.32
N GLY A 82 -5.11 0.73 5.27
CA GLY A 82 -5.78 0.50 3.98
C GLY A 82 -6.85 -0.60 4.04
N LEU A 83 -6.58 -1.69 4.76
CA LEU A 83 -7.51 -2.82 4.91
C LEU A 83 -8.75 -2.44 5.71
N VAL A 84 -8.59 -1.74 6.83
CA VAL A 84 -9.72 -1.24 7.64
C VAL A 84 -10.62 -0.34 6.80
N HIS A 85 -10.03 0.54 6.00
CA HIS A 85 -10.79 1.38 5.07
C HIS A 85 -11.56 0.53 4.06
N ALA A 86 -10.91 -0.45 3.42
CA ALA A 86 -11.58 -1.33 2.45
C ALA A 86 -12.73 -2.16 3.05
N LEU A 87 -12.57 -2.71 4.26
CA LEU A 87 -13.57 -3.53 4.94
C LEU A 87 -14.79 -2.73 5.41
N LEU A 88 -14.58 -1.49 5.87
CA LEU A 88 -15.67 -0.59 6.29
C LEU A 88 -16.65 -0.27 5.15
N PHE A 89 -16.20 -0.32 3.90
CA PHE A 89 -17.02 -0.02 2.72
C PHE A 89 -17.37 -1.24 1.87
N ALA A 90 -16.90 -2.43 2.22
CA ALA A 90 -17.25 -3.68 1.53
C ALA A 90 -18.48 -4.38 2.14
N ASN A 91 -18.82 -4.07 3.39
CA ASN A 91 -19.95 -4.67 4.14
C ASN A 91 -21.18 -3.75 4.22
N ARG A 92 -21.29 -2.77 3.32
CA ARG A 92 -22.48 -1.90 3.15
C ARG A 92 -22.97 -2.04 1.73
#